data_AF-H1VHR9-F1
#
_entry.id   AF-H1VHR9-F1
#
_cell.length_a   1.000
_cell.length_b   1.000
_cell.length_c   1.000
_cell.angle_alpha   90.00
_cell.angle_beta   90.00
_cell.angle_gamma   90.00
#
_symmetry.space_group_name_H-M   'P 1'
#
loop_
_entity.id
_entity.type
_entity.pdbx_description
1 polymer ?
#
loop_
_entity_poly.entity_id
_entity_poly.type
_entity_poly.pdbx_seq_one_letter_code
_entity_poly.pdbx_strand_id
1 'polypeptide(L)'
;MAHGLLSSFQHENFYASSITTPSLAKSQLESLVSAIEKTGFATTRSWFLHMNFHGGDYSAITRPKPTDTAYVHRDKMLLFQLKDSVPQSQQYPSEGLAFLRGLRESISKGLASSEWGMYANYPDSEIGSDAPRLYWGNNLRRLEWVKANYDPNNVFRDAQSIKPAV
;
A
#
# COMPACT_ATOMS: atom_id res chain seq x y z
N MET A 1 4.58 31.50 -34.53
CA MET A 1 3.39 30.88 -33.90
C MET A 1 3.84 30.31 -32.57
N ALA A 2 3.41 30.89 -31.46
CA ALA A 2 3.80 30.50 -30.13
C ALA A 2 2.67 29.71 -29.44
N HIS A 3 3.10 28.79 -28.59
CA HIS A 3 2.43 28.18 -27.44
C HIS A 3 1.49 26.99 -27.63
N GLY A 4 1.89 25.91 -26.94
CA GLY A 4 1.07 24.77 -26.59
C GLY A 4 1.81 23.67 -25.83
N LEU A 5 2.78 24.00 -24.97
CA LEU A 5 3.28 23.04 -23.97
C LEU A 5 2.15 22.82 -22.95
N LEU A 6 1.27 21.85 -23.23
CA LEU A 6 0.34 21.33 -22.24
C LEU A 6 1.13 20.37 -21.34
N SER A 7 1.83 20.90 -20.34
CA SER A 7 2.01 20.13 -19.11
C SER A 7 0.67 20.14 -18.39
N SER A 8 -0.26 19.26 -18.78
CA SER A 8 -1.43 19.02 -17.96
C SER A 8 -0.93 18.47 -16.64
N PHE A 9 -1.15 19.17 -15.53
CA PHE A 9 -1.13 18.54 -14.22
C PHE A 9 -2.14 17.40 -14.27
N GLN A 10 -1.65 16.17 -14.43
CA GLN A 10 -2.50 15.00 -14.54
C GLN A 10 -3.04 14.72 -13.13
N HIS A 11 -4.20 15.29 -12.85
CA HIS A 11 -4.95 14.99 -11.64
C HIS A 11 -5.82 13.76 -11.93
N GLU A 12 -5.94 12.84 -10.98
CA GLU A 12 -6.82 11.68 -11.13
C GLU A 12 -7.75 11.59 -9.93
N ASN A 13 -8.95 11.04 -10.15
CA ASN A 13 -9.90 10.76 -9.08
C ASN A 13 -9.95 9.25 -8.83
N PHE A 14 -9.29 8.81 -7.77
CA PHE A 14 -9.06 7.39 -7.50
C PHE A 14 -8.91 7.11 -6.01
N TYR A 15 -9.06 5.83 -5.68
CA TYR A 15 -8.60 5.25 -4.42
C TYR A 15 -7.51 4.24 -4.72
N ALA A 16 -6.53 4.14 -3.83
CA ALA A 16 -5.44 3.19 -3.94
C ALA A 16 -5.19 2.49 -2.62
N SER A 17 -4.59 1.31 -2.72
CA SER A 17 -4.14 0.53 -1.58
C SER A 17 -2.91 -0.30 -2.00
N SER A 18 -2.29 -0.96 -1.03
CA SER A 18 -1.17 -1.85 -1.27
C SER A 18 -1.14 -3.01 -0.30
N ILE A 19 -0.37 -4.04 -0.64
CA ILE A 19 0.00 -5.08 0.31
C ILE A 19 1.37 -5.66 -0.05
N THR A 20 2.23 -5.84 0.95
CA THR A 20 3.48 -6.58 0.83
C THR A 20 3.31 -7.95 1.49
N THR A 21 3.75 -9.02 0.83
CA THR A 21 3.54 -10.40 1.31
C THR A 21 4.77 -11.27 1.08
N PRO A 22 4.94 -12.37 1.83
CA PRO A 22 5.85 -13.45 1.43
C PRO A 22 5.38 -14.09 0.11
N SER A 23 6.03 -15.16 -0.31
CA SER A 23 5.48 -16.01 -1.37
C SER A 23 4.08 -16.49 -0.98
N LEU A 24 3.12 -16.39 -1.91
CA LEU A 24 1.76 -16.85 -1.69
C LEU A 24 1.67 -18.35 -1.95
N ALA A 25 0.94 -19.08 -1.10
CA ALA A 25 0.57 -20.45 -1.44
C ALA A 25 -0.55 -20.46 -2.48
N LYS A 26 -0.79 -21.64 -3.06
CA LYS A 26 -1.80 -21.82 -4.10
C LYS A 26 -3.19 -21.35 -3.66
N SER A 27 -3.57 -21.61 -2.41
CA SER A 27 -4.87 -21.22 -1.87
C SER A 27 -5.05 -19.70 -1.77
N GLN A 28 -4.00 -18.92 -1.48
CA GLN A 28 -4.08 -17.46 -1.53
C GLN A 28 -4.20 -16.94 -2.96
N LEU A 29 -3.48 -17.53 -3.92
CA LEU A 29 -3.63 -17.19 -5.34
C LEU A 29 -5.03 -17.52 -5.86
N GLU A 30 -5.56 -18.71 -5.53
CA GLU A 30 -6.94 -19.11 -5.85
C GLU A 30 -7.97 -18.16 -5.21
N SER A 31 -7.71 -17.69 -3.98
CA SER A 31 -8.54 -16.69 -3.30
C SER A 31 -8.56 -15.35 -4.03
N LEU A 32 -7.40 -14.84 -4.47
CA LEU A 32 -7.30 -13.63 -5.29
C LEU A 32 -8.00 -13.78 -6.64
N VAL A 33 -7.74 -14.88 -7.36
CA VAL A 33 -8.39 -15.15 -8.66
C VAL A 33 -9.91 -15.22 -8.49
N SER A 34 -10.39 -15.92 -7.47
CA SER A 34 -11.83 -16.00 -7.15
C SER A 34 -12.44 -14.62 -6.87
N ALA A 35 -11.72 -13.73 -6.19
CA ALA A 35 -12.19 -12.36 -5.93
C ALA A 35 -12.27 -11.56 -7.24
N ILE A 36 -11.27 -11.64 -8.10
CA ILE A 36 -11.26 -10.99 -9.43
C ILE A 36 -12.42 -11.52 -10.28
N GLU A 37 -12.65 -12.83 -10.32
CA GLU A 37 -13.73 -13.44 -11.10
C GLU A 37 -15.11 -12.97 -10.65
N LYS A 38 -15.33 -12.86 -9.32
CA LYS A 38 -16.63 -12.53 -8.75
C LYS A 38 -16.92 -11.03 -8.72
N THR A 39 -15.95 -10.21 -8.32
CA THR A 39 -16.16 -8.77 -8.10
C THR A 39 -15.40 -7.92 -9.11
N GLY A 40 -14.21 -8.33 -9.52
CA GLY A 40 -13.38 -7.61 -10.49
C GLY A 40 -14.04 -7.49 -11.86
N PHE A 41 -14.47 -8.60 -12.47
CA PHE A 41 -15.14 -8.58 -13.77
C PHE A 41 -16.55 -7.98 -13.75
N ALA A 42 -17.19 -7.94 -12.58
CA ALA A 42 -18.48 -7.28 -12.41
C ALA A 42 -18.35 -5.75 -12.24
N THR A 43 -17.15 -5.25 -11.93
CA THR A 43 -16.89 -3.82 -11.70
C THR A 43 -16.70 -3.10 -13.03
N THR A 44 -17.50 -2.04 -13.25
CA THR A 44 -17.46 -1.23 -14.49
C THR A 44 -16.51 -0.04 -14.43
N ARG A 45 -15.98 0.29 -13.23
CA ARG A 45 -14.95 1.32 -13.04
C ARG A 45 -13.60 0.86 -13.57
N SER A 46 -12.71 1.82 -13.81
CA SER A 46 -11.36 1.52 -14.29
C SER A 46 -10.47 1.16 -13.10
N TRP A 47 -10.14 -0.11 -12.96
CA TRP A 47 -9.28 -0.60 -11.89
C TRP A 47 -8.14 -1.47 -12.42
N PHE A 48 -7.05 -1.51 -11.67
CA PHE A 48 -5.96 -2.44 -11.93
C PHE A 48 -5.31 -2.94 -10.64
N LEU A 49 -4.58 -4.05 -10.78
CA LEU A 49 -3.68 -4.58 -9.78
C LEU A 49 -2.33 -4.86 -10.44
N HIS A 50 -1.26 -4.34 -9.86
CA HIS A 50 0.11 -4.75 -10.20
C HIS A 50 0.61 -5.73 -9.15
N MET A 51 1.16 -6.86 -9.58
CA MET A 51 1.90 -7.80 -8.73
C MET A 51 3.38 -7.67 -9.05
N ASN A 52 4.13 -6.97 -8.19
CA ASN A 52 5.56 -6.75 -8.38
C ASN A 52 6.34 -7.88 -7.69
N PHE A 53 7.28 -8.49 -8.42
CA PHE A 53 8.32 -9.34 -7.84
C PHE A 53 9.32 -8.46 -7.09
N HIS A 54 9.02 -8.22 -5.82
CA HIS A 54 9.75 -7.32 -4.94
C HIS A 54 11.03 -7.97 -4.38
N GLY A 55 10.91 -9.23 -3.97
CA GLY A 55 11.97 -9.99 -3.35
C GLY A 55 12.54 -11.11 -4.22
N GLY A 56 13.12 -12.10 -3.55
CA GLY A 56 13.83 -13.23 -4.15
C GLY A 56 15.34 -13.12 -4.01
N ASP A 57 16.02 -14.25 -4.20
CA ASP A 57 17.44 -14.43 -3.83
C ASP A 57 18.40 -13.39 -4.44
N TYR A 58 18.09 -12.91 -5.63
CA TYR A 58 18.93 -11.95 -6.37
C TYR A 58 18.41 -10.52 -6.35
N SER A 59 17.22 -10.28 -5.77
CA SER A 59 16.64 -8.95 -5.68
C SER A 59 17.56 -8.03 -4.88
N ALA A 60 17.96 -6.91 -5.47
CA ALA A 60 18.72 -5.88 -4.76
C ALA A 60 17.91 -5.26 -3.60
N ILE A 61 16.58 -5.33 -3.68
CA ILE A 61 15.69 -4.74 -2.68
C ILE A 61 15.77 -5.51 -1.36
N THR A 62 15.94 -6.83 -1.39
CA THR A 62 15.95 -7.69 -0.19
C THR A 62 17.36 -8.01 0.31
N ARG A 63 18.42 -7.41 -0.27
CA ARG A 63 19.80 -7.57 0.22
C ARG A 63 20.04 -6.92 1.58
N PRO A 64 19.60 -5.67 1.86
CA PRO A 64 19.72 -5.09 3.19
C PRO A 64 18.80 -5.80 4.19
N LYS A 65 19.17 -5.84 5.47
CA LYS A 65 18.30 -6.34 6.52
C LYS A 65 17.09 -5.40 6.70
N PRO A 66 15.94 -5.90 7.18
CA PRO A 66 14.77 -5.06 7.52
C PRO A 66 15.11 -3.84 8.37
N THR A 67 16.10 -3.95 9.26
CA THR A 67 16.49 -2.90 10.22
C THR A 67 17.53 -1.91 9.71
N ASP A 68 18.14 -2.14 8.55
CA ASP A 68 19.25 -1.30 8.04
C ASP A 68 18.76 0.08 7.59
N THR A 69 17.47 0.21 7.25
CA THR A 69 16.83 1.45 6.81
C THR A 69 15.48 1.65 7.50
N ALA A 70 14.76 2.74 7.21
CA ALA A 70 13.37 2.89 7.66
C ALA A 70 12.44 1.87 6.97
N TYR A 71 12.70 1.55 5.70
CA TYR A 71 11.93 0.59 4.93
C TYR A 71 12.10 -0.82 5.48
N VAL A 72 11.02 -1.38 6.03
CA VAL A 72 11.03 -2.63 6.80
C VAL A 72 10.80 -3.88 5.95
N HIS A 73 10.06 -3.79 4.84
CA HIS A 73 9.54 -4.95 4.09
C HIS A 73 10.59 -5.63 3.18
N ARG A 74 11.84 -5.71 3.65
CA ARG A 74 12.97 -6.40 2.99
C ARG A 74 12.82 -7.92 2.99
N ASP A 75 11.88 -8.45 3.76
CA ASP A 75 11.58 -9.87 3.92
C ASP A 75 10.42 -10.35 3.04
N LYS A 76 9.87 -9.48 2.17
CA LYS A 76 8.67 -9.77 1.37
C LYS A 76 9.04 -10.15 -0.07
N MET A 77 8.30 -11.09 -0.65
CA MET A 77 8.48 -11.55 -2.03
C MET A 77 7.69 -10.69 -3.02
N LEU A 78 6.47 -10.31 -2.63
CA LEU A 78 5.55 -9.61 -3.52
C LEU A 78 5.15 -8.26 -2.94
N LEU A 79 5.03 -7.26 -3.82
CA LEU A 79 4.41 -5.98 -3.55
C LEU A 79 3.25 -5.77 -4.53
N PHE A 80 2.04 -5.64 -3.98
CA PHE A 80 0.85 -5.33 -4.75
C PHE A 80 0.54 -3.84 -4.69
N GLN A 81 0.25 -3.26 -5.84
CA GLN A 81 -0.40 -1.96 -5.97
C GLN A 81 -1.83 -2.19 -6.46
N LEU A 82 -2.80 -1.60 -5.77
CA LEU A 82 -4.22 -1.67 -6.09
C LEU A 82 -4.71 -0.25 -6.40
N LYS A 83 -5.44 -0.06 -7.49
CA LYS A 83 -6.02 1.23 -7.85
C LYS A 83 -7.39 1.04 -8.49
N ASP A 84 -8.36 1.87 -8.10
CA ASP A 84 -9.69 1.98 -8.69
C ASP A 84 -9.95 3.47 -8.94
N SER A 85 -10.35 3.81 -10.16
CA SER A 85 -10.45 5.17 -10.67
C SER A 85 -11.83 5.44 -11.28
N VAL A 86 -12.30 6.67 -11.10
CA VAL A 86 -13.49 7.22 -11.76
C VAL A 86 -13.13 8.45 -12.60
N PRO A 87 -13.97 8.87 -13.56
CA PRO A 87 -13.81 10.17 -14.20
C PRO A 87 -13.73 11.30 -13.16
N GLN A 88 -12.88 12.30 -13.40
CA GLN A 88 -12.70 13.44 -12.48
C GLN A 88 -14.00 14.19 -12.15
N SER A 89 -14.97 14.17 -13.07
CA SER A 89 -16.27 14.83 -12.90
C SER A 89 -17.23 14.09 -11.96
N GLN A 90 -16.89 12.87 -11.52
CA GLN A 90 -17.71 12.06 -10.63
C GLN A 90 -17.20 12.16 -9.19
N GLN A 91 -18.08 11.96 -8.21
CA GLN A 91 -17.66 11.70 -6.84
C GLN A 91 -17.14 10.26 -6.74
N TYR A 92 -16.01 10.05 -6.04
CA TYR A 92 -15.53 8.69 -5.81
C TYR A 92 -16.53 7.91 -4.94
N PRO A 93 -17.01 6.74 -5.39
CA PRO A 93 -18.12 6.08 -4.74
C PRO A 93 -17.62 5.12 -3.65
N SER A 94 -18.37 5.00 -2.55
CA SER A 94 -17.91 4.29 -1.34
C SER A 94 -17.72 2.78 -1.56
N GLU A 95 -18.44 2.17 -2.51
CA GLU A 95 -18.24 0.77 -2.87
C GLU A 95 -16.88 0.51 -3.55
N GLY A 96 -16.25 1.54 -4.12
CA GLY A 96 -14.87 1.45 -4.62
C GLY A 96 -13.86 1.23 -3.48
N LEU A 97 -14.13 1.77 -2.29
CA LEU A 97 -13.32 1.54 -1.09
C LEU A 97 -13.45 0.08 -0.64
N ALA A 98 -14.69 -0.43 -0.59
CA ALA A 98 -14.97 -1.83 -0.22
C ALA A 98 -14.38 -2.82 -1.24
N PHE A 99 -14.39 -2.47 -2.53
CA PHE A 99 -13.83 -3.28 -3.60
C PHE A 99 -12.32 -3.51 -3.44
N LEU A 100 -11.50 -2.46 -3.33
CA LEU A 100 -10.05 -2.63 -3.15
C LEU A 100 -9.69 -3.27 -1.81
N ARG A 101 -10.45 -2.98 -0.75
CA ARG A 101 -10.32 -3.65 0.55
C ARG A 101 -10.53 -5.16 0.41
N GLY A 102 -11.57 -5.58 -0.29
CA GLY A 102 -11.86 -6.99 -0.56
C GLY A 102 -10.78 -7.68 -1.39
N LEU A 103 -10.21 -7.00 -2.41
CA LEU A 103 -9.06 -7.53 -3.15
C LEU A 103 -7.84 -7.73 -2.23
N ARG A 104 -7.51 -6.73 -1.40
CA ARG A 104 -6.41 -6.85 -0.43
C ARG A 104 -6.65 -8.01 0.55
N GLU A 105 -7.85 -8.10 1.12
CA GLU A 105 -8.22 -9.16 2.06
C GLU A 105 -8.18 -10.55 1.42
N SER A 106 -8.51 -10.66 0.13
CA SER A 106 -8.39 -11.93 -0.60
C SER A 106 -6.94 -12.43 -0.69
N ILE A 107 -5.96 -11.52 -0.72
CA ILE A 107 -4.51 -11.80 -0.75
C ILE A 107 -3.99 -12.12 0.65
N SER A 108 -4.37 -11.32 1.66
CA SER A 108 -3.92 -11.52 3.04
C SER A 108 -4.62 -12.69 3.74
N LYS A 109 -5.67 -13.25 3.15
CA LYS A 109 -6.41 -14.39 3.70
C LYS A 109 -5.47 -15.56 4.01
N GLY A 110 -5.46 -15.95 5.28
CA GLY A 110 -4.62 -17.06 5.77
C GLY A 110 -3.16 -16.69 6.03
N LEU A 111 -2.76 -15.44 5.84
CA LEU A 111 -1.51 -14.91 6.37
C LEU A 111 -1.74 -14.38 7.79
N ALA A 112 -0.80 -14.63 8.69
CA ALA A 112 -0.77 -13.95 9.98
C ALA A 112 -0.52 -12.45 9.79
N SER A 113 -1.01 -11.63 10.73
CA SER A 113 -0.88 -10.17 10.66
C SER A 113 0.56 -9.66 10.66
N SER A 114 1.52 -10.48 11.09
CA SER A 114 2.96 -10.20 11.06
C SER A 114 3.61 -10.54 9.71
N GLU A 115 2.97 -11.36 8.88
CA GLU A 115 3.54 -11.83 7.61
C GLU A 115 3.36 -10.82 6.49
N TRP A 116 2.42 -9.89 6.59
CA TRP A 116 2.16 -8.89 5.57
C TRP A 116 2.22 -7.47 6.12
N GLY A 117 2.35 -6.49 5.21
CA GLY A 117 2.32 -5.08 5.52
C GLY A 117 1.80 -4.27 4.33
N MET A 118 2.02 -2.95 4.36
CA MET A 118 1.60 -2.04 3.30
C MET A 118 2.75 -1.13 2.92
N TYR A 119 2.72 -0.57 1.71
CA TYR A 119 3.82 0.27 1.23
C TYR A 119 3.45 1.75 1.34
N ALA A 120 4.20 2.51 2.14
CA ALA A 120 3.93 3.94 2.38
C ALA A 120 3.85 4.81 1.11
N ASN A 121 4.48 4.40 0.00
CA ASN A 121 4.38 5.11 -1.29
C ASN A 121 3.08 4.82 -2.06
N TYR A 122 2.33 3.80 -1.64
CA TYR A 122 0.97 3.49 -2.10
C TYR A 122 0.05 3.49 -0.86
N PRO A 123 -0.13 4.66 -0.23
CA PRO A 123 -0.86 4.76 1.02
C PRO A 123 -2.33 4.43 0.79
N ASP A 124 -2.94 3.86 1.82
CA ASP A 124 -4.38 3.60 1.85
C ASP A 124 -5.00 4.54 2.87
N SER A 125 -5.80 5.50 2.39
CA SER A 125 -6.44 6.52 3.22
C SER A 125 -7.37 5.96 4.29
N GLU A 126 -7.87 4.73 4.13
CA GLU A 126 -8.88 4.11 5.01
C GLU A 126 -8.29 3.40 6.24
N ILE A 127 -6.96 3.26 6.32
CA ILE A 127 -6.32 2.53 7.43
C ILE A 127 -6.28 3.36 8.73
N GLY A 128 -6.19 4.69 8.60
CA GLY A 128 -6.10 5.59 9.75
C GLY A 128 -4.85 5.35 10.61
N SER A 129 -5.03 5.29 11.94
CA SER A 129 -3.91 5.31 12.91
C SER A 129 -3.12 4.01 13.01
N ASP A 130 -3.57 2.91 12.42
CA ASP A 130 -2.80 1.65 12.35
C ASP A 130 -1.79 1.65 11.19
N ALA A 131 -1.90 2.62 10.27
CA ALA A 131 -1.06 2.73 9.09
C ALA A 131 0.44 2.70 9.44
N PRO A 132 0.90 3.36 10.53
CA PRO A 132 2.29 3.25 10.92
C PRO A 132 2.82 1.85 11.16
N ARG A 133 2.03 1.01 11.81
CA ARG A 133 2.41 -0.37 12.08
C ARG A 133 2.52 -1.16 10.78
N LEU A 134 1.62 -0.93 9.83
CA LEU A 134 1.61 -1.61 8.53
C LEU A 134 2.74 -1.16 7.60
N TYR A 135 3.13 0.11 7.63
CA TYR A 135 4.16 0.68 6.76
C TYR A 135 5.59 0.49 7.28
N TRP A 136 5.77 0.52 8.60
CA TRP A 136 7.09 0.52 9.24
C TRP A 136 7.35 -0.71 10.10
N GLY A 137 6.33 -1.53 10.40
CA GLY A 137 6.49 -2.82 11.08
C GLY A 137 7.35 -2.72 12.33
N ASN A 138 8.31 -3.64 12.47
CA ASN A 138 9.24 -3.69 13.61
C ASN A 138 10.18 -2.47 13.69
N ASN A 139 10.30 -1.66 12.63
CA ASN A 139 11.07 -0.42 12.68
C ASN A 139 10.29 0.74 13.31
N LEU A 140 8.96 0.64 13.49
CA LEU A 140 8.13 1.74 14.00
C LEU A 140 8.68 2.30 15.31
N ARG A 141 8.97 1.44 16.30
CA ARG A 141 9.50 1.88 17.60
C ARG A 141 10.79 2.70 17.47
N ARG A 142 11.71 2.28 16.59
CA ARG A 142 12.96 3.02 16.34
C ARG A 142 12.67 4.37 15.70
N LEU A 143 11.70 4.43 14.79
CA LEU A 143 11.32 5.66 14.12
C LEU A 143 10.57 6.63 15.03
N GLU A 144 9.79 6.16 16.00
CA GLU A 144 9.16 7.00 17.03
C GLU A 144 10.22 7.69 17.90
N TRP A 145 11.31 7.00 18.25
CA TRP A 145 12.46 7.61 18.93
C TRP A 145 13.18 8.65 18.07
N VAL A 146 13.41 8.35 16.78
CA VAL A 146 13.97 9.33 15.85
C VAL A 146 13.05 10.55 15.76
N LYS A 147 11.75 10.34 15.64
CA LYS A 147 10.75 11.41 15.58
C LYS A 147 10.75 12.27 16.85
N ALA A 148 10.88 11.68 18.04
CA ALA A 148 11.02 12.41 19.30
C ALA A 148 12.26 13.30 19.34
N ASN A 149 13.39 12.87 18.76
CA ASN A 149 14.62 13.65 18.74
C ASN A 149 14.58 14.82 17.76
N TYR A 150 13.97 14.63 16.58
CA TYR A 150 14.02 15.63 15.51
C TYR A 150 12.75 16.48 15.38
N ASP A 151 11.61 16.01 15.86
CA ASP A 151 10.33 16.73 15.86
C ASP A 151 9.48 16.36 17.09
N PRO A 152 9.95 16.71 18.32
CA PRO A 152 9.27 16.36 19.57
C PRO A 152 7.86 16.96 19.68
N ASN A 153 7.63 18.11 19.05
CA ASN A 153 6.32 18.78 19.04
C ASN A 153 5.40 18.28 17.91
N ASN A 154 5.85 17.28 17.15
CA ASN A 154 5.12 16.65 16.04
C ASN A 154 4.57 17.68 15.03
N VAL A 155 5.36 18.68 14.67
CA VAL A 155 4.99 19.74 13.72
C VAL A 155 4.77 19.16 12.34
N PHE A 156 5.66 18.27 11.89
CA PHE A 156 5.59 17.63 10.58
C PHE A 156 4.78 16.33 10.67
N ARG A 157 3.45 16.44 10.54
CA ARG A 157 2.52 15.32 10.70
C ARG A 157 1.40 15.31 9.65
N ASP A 158 0.88 14.12 9.42
CA ASP A 158 -0.38 13.84 8.74
C ASP A 158 -1.17 12.75 9.51
N ALA A 159 -2.32 12.32 8.98
CA ALA A 159 -3.21 11.35 9.63
C ALA A 159 -2.60 9.95 9.83
N GLN A 160 -1.53 9.61 9.10
CA GLN A 160 -0.87 8.30 9.07
C GLN A 160 0.61 8.38 9.48
N SER A 161 1.10 9.56 9.83
CA SER A 161 2.49 9.80 10.20
C SER A 161 2.89 9.14 11.52
N ILE A 162 4.20 8.90 11.65
CA ILE A 162 4.84 8.41 12.87
C ILE A 162 4.73 9.48 13.96
N LYS A 163 4.34 9.08 15.17
CA LYS A 163 4.29 9.97 16.33
C LYS A 163 5.62 9.93 17.09
N PRO A 164 6.04 11.02 17.74
CA PRO A 164 7.19 10.96 18.64
C PRO A 164 6.91 9.99 19.79
N ALA A 165 7.92 9.22 20.19
CA ALA A 165 7.86 8.40 21.40
C ALA A 165 7.51 9.28 22.62
N VAL A 166 6.68 8.75 23.52
CA VAL A 166 6.34 9.36 24.80
C VAL A 166 7.43 9.08 25.83
#